data_AF-A0A2T2WET1-F1
#
_entry.id   AF-A0A2T2WET1-F1
#
_cell.length_a   1.000
_cell.length_b   1.000
_cell.length_c   1.000
_cell.angle_alpha   90.00
_cell.angle_beta   90.00
_cell.angle_gamma   90.00
#
_symmetry.space_group_name_H-M   'P 1'
#
loop_
_entity.id
_entity.type
_entity.pdbx_description
1 polymer ?
#
loop_
_entity_poly.entity_id
_entity_poly.type
_entity_poly.pdbx_seq_one_letter_code
_entity_poly.pdbx_strand_id
1 'polypeptide(L)'
;MKRLNWLIAVGCASTLLTVASPAFAQGRPHLWGHQDELVSSVTPTTLVIKHAEGLEQQLPMSSVTVQAAMYPATAGILRPGEHVSVLQETGSNPLVIVHPAAYGTLTHQGGQWTIVSRRRGTMFLNGAPSAQLLGLKTVASGQRVMAFGTQTGTTSVDVAALAAKPLITRSTIKTVAATQLTLQSEQYGTLVYSLAHLPPSVRQHLTAMTTGQSVVAGLNPLNHRVLMVWPDRLDRIARTLERGTAGQVIAVSPKDLTLTNHLGTVTIPLNHKTIVRWSGHSQAQLAQVTPGKRVLALRQKDGNLQIMVLS
;
A
#
# COMPACT_ATOMS: atom_id res chain seq x y z
N MET A 1 4.97 27.11 16.16
CA MET A 1 4.67 26.26 14.98
C MET A 1 3.98 25.00 15.47
N LYS A 2 2.68 24.82 15.16
CA LYS A 2 1.84 23.71 15.66
C LYS A 2 2.15 22.44 14.85
N ARG A 3 2.45 21.34 15.55
CA ARG A 3 2.81 20.03 14.98
C ARG A 3 1.60 19.39 14.29
N LEU A 4 1.84 18.82 13.10
CA LEU A 4 0.84 18.25 12.20
C LEU A 4 0.72 16.73 12.48
N ASN A 5 -0.23 16.32 13.33
CA ASN A 5 -0.58 14.92 13.57
C ASN A 5 -1.79 14.54 12.70
N TRP A 6 -1.60 14.02 11.49
CA TRP A 6 -2.71 13.44 10.70
C TRP A 6 -2.22 12.33 9.77
N LEU A 7 -2.06 11.12 10.31
CA LEU A 7 -2.16 9.87 9.56
C LEU A 7 -3.30 9.07 10.20
N ILE A 8 -4.31 8.68 9.44
CA ILE A 8 -5.33 7.72 9.90
C ILE A 8 -5.26 6.56 8.94
N ALA A 9 -4.37 5.62 9.25
CA ALA A 9 -4.59 4.24 8.87
C ALA A 9 -5.74 3.71 9.75
N VAL A 10 -6.66 2.96 9.16
CA VAL A 10 -7.72 2.27 9.93
C VAL A 10 -7.05 1.21 10.80
N GLY A 11 -6.69 1.59 12.03
CA GLY A 11 -6.19 0.74 13.10
C GLY A 11 -7.10 0.87 14.31
N CYS A 12 -7.58 -0.26 14.83
CA CYS A 12 -8.48 -0.36 15.98
C CYS A 12 -7.89 0.22 17.27
N ALA A 13 -8.74 0.91 18.06
CA ALA A 13 -8.70 0.99 19.53
C ALA A 13 -10.07 0.43 20.00
N SER A 14 -10.24 -0.32 21.10
CA SER A 14 -9.68 -0.27 22.47
C SER A 14 -9.83 -1.68 23.12
N THR A 15 -9.14 -2.13 24.19
CA THR A 15 -9.14 -1.63 25.59
C THR A 15 -8.05 -2.34 26.42
N LEU A 16 -7.59 -1.67 27.47
CA LEU A 16 -6.48 -1.99 28.38
C LEU A 16 -6.56 -3.34 29.13
N LEU A 17 -5.43 -4.04 29.17
CA LEU A 17 -4.93 -4.74 30.36
C LEU A 17 -3.43 -4.42 30.46
N THR A 18 -3.05 -3.73 31.54
CA THR A 18 -1.66 -3.43 31.89
C THR A 18 -0.92 -4.72 32.21
N VAL A 19 -0.04 -5.14 31.29
CA VAL A 19 1.07 -6.03 31.61
C VAL A 19 2.34 -5.29 31.23
N ALA A 20 3.20 -5.08 32.21
CA ALA A 20 4.49 -4.40 32.03
C ALA A 20 5.25 -5.06 30.87
N SER A 21 5.43 -4.32 29.77
CA SER A 21 6.30 -4.75 28.69
C SER A 21 7.75 -4.54 29.14
N PRO A 22 8.64 -5.54 29.03
CA PRO A 22 10.05 -5.31 29.27
C PRO A 22 10.57 -4.27 28.29
N ALA A 23 11.45 -3.40 28.79
CA ALA A 23 12.02 -2.29 28.06
C ALA A 23 12.79 -2.78 26.82
N PHE A 24 12.17 -2.65 25.64
CA PHE A 24 12.87 -2.67 24.35
C PHE A 24 12.80 -1.28 23.73
N ALA A 25 13.53 -0.36 24.35
CA ALA A 25 13.87 0.92 23.75
C ALA A 25 15.35 0.88 23.39
N GLN A 26 15.67 1.00 22.10
CA GLN A 26 16.69 1.90 21.56
C GLN A 26 16.86 1.68 20.04
N GLY A 27 16.75 2.77 19.28
CA GLY A 27 17.29 2.85 17.91
C GLY A 27 16.36 2.54 16.74
N ARG A 28 15.02 2.65 16.85
CA ARG A 28 14.17 2.45 15.65
C ARG A 28 14.20 3.70 14.76
N PRO A 29 14.61 3.62 13.49
CA PRO A 29 14.34 4.69 12.54
C PRO A 29 12.83 4.90 12.44
N HIS A 30 12.40 6.14 12.19
CA HIS A 30 10.98 6.43 11.94
C HIS A 30 10.48 5.55 10.79
N LEU A 31 9.63 4.55 11.09
CA LEU A 31 9.01 3.64 10.13
C LEU A 31 7.91 4.38 9.35
N TRP A 32 8.32 5.36 8.55
CA TRP A 32 7.55 5.98 7.47
C TRP A 32 8.06 5.47 6.10
N GLY A 33 8.70 4.31 6.10
CA GLY A 33 9.18 3.68 4.88
C GLY A 33 8.16 2.67 4.39
N HIS A 34 7.53 2.95 3.25
CA HIS A 34 6.97 1.91 2.37
C HIS A 34 8.13 1.06 1.83
N GLN A 35 8.80 0.34 2.71
CA GLN A 35 9.82 -0.60 2.32
C GLN A 35 9.09 -1.85 1.83
N ASP A 36 9.50 -2.35 0.67
CA ASP A 36 9.09 -3.67 0.22
C ASP A 36 9.89 -4.68 1.03
N GLU A 37 9.28 -5.08 2.12
CA GLU A 37 9.83 -6.03 3.06
C GLU A 37 9.33 -7.42 2.70
N LEU A 38 10.08 -8.43 3.09
CA LEU A 38 9.72 -9.82 2.83
C LEU A 38 9.30 -10.48 4.15
N VAL A 39 8.17 -11.15 4.16
CA VAL A 39 7.85 -12.06 5.26
C VAL A 39 8.80 -13.25 5.18
N SER A 40 9.71 -13.38 6.14
CA SER A 40 10.67 -14.50 6.16
C SER A 40 10.07 -15.74 6.81
N SER A 41 9.29 -15.56 7.88
CA SER A 41 8.57 -16.65 8.54
C SER A 41 7.32 -16.15 9.26
N VAL A 42 6.35 -17.07 9.41
CA VAL A 42 5.10 -16.84 10.12
C VAL A 42 4.85 -18.04 11.03
N THR A 43 4.70 -17.80 12.33
CA THR A 43 4.25 -18.79 13.31
C THR A 43 2.98 -18.27 13.99
N PRO A 44 2.28 -19.09 14.80
CA PRO A 44 1.11 -18.63 15.54
C PRO A 44 1.38 -17.44 16.48
N THR A 45 2.63 -17.28 16.94
CA THR A 45 3.01 -16.25 17.92
C THR A 45 3.86 -15.12 17.34
N THR A 46 4.58 -15.37 16.24
CA THR A 46 5.62 -14.46 15.75
C THR A 46 5.56 -14.32 14.23
N LEU A 47 5.64 -13.08 13.78
CA LEU A 47 5.87 -12.69 12.39
C LEU A 47 7.30 -12.18 12.28
N VAL A 48 8.07 -12.71 11.34
CA VAL A 48 9.43 -12.22 11.05
C VAL A 48 9.44 -11.56 9.70
N ILE A 49 9.91 -10.31 9.69
CA ILE A 49 9.95 -9.44 8.52
C ILE A 49 11.41 -9.14 8.22
N LYS A 50 11.84 -9.47 7.01
CA LYS A 50 13.16 -9.15 6.51
C LYS A 50 13.10 -7.86 5.72
N HIS A 51 13.79 -6.85 6.22
CA HIS A 51 13.93 -5.56 5.54
C HIS A 51 14.92 -5.68 4.37
N ALA A 52 14.82 -4.74 3.43
CA ALA A 52 15.67 -4.72 2.22
C ALA A 52 17.17 -4.68 2.53
N GLU A 53 17.56 -4.13 3.68
CA GLU A 53 18.95 -4.03 4.15
C GLU A 53 19.43 -5.30 4.86
N GLY A 54 18.61 -6.36 4.90
CA GLY A 54 18.93 -7.66 5.50
C GLY A 54 18.64 -7.76 6.99
N LEU A 55 18.27 -6.65 7.66
CA LEU A 55 17.80 -6.67 9.04
C LEU A 55 16.48 -7.43 9.15
N GLU A 56 16.31 -8.17 10.25
CA GLU A 56 15.06 -8.84 10.57
C GLU A 56 14.37 -8.18 11.76
N GLN A 57 13.07 -7.98 11.63
CA GLN A 57 12.21 -7.51 12.69
C GLN A 57 11.22 -8.62 13.07
N GLN A 58 11.21 -8.96 14.35
CA GLN A 58 10.23 -9.86 14.92
C GLN A 58 9.07 -9.07 15.51
N LEU A 59 7.86 -9.41 15.10
CA LEU A 59 6.62 -8.81 15.57
C LEU A 59 5.77 -9.89 16.24
N PRO A 60 5.24 -9.65 17.46
CA PRO A 60 4.29 -10.58 18.06
C PRO A 60 2.98 -10.56 17.26
N MET A 61 2.49 -11.75 16.90
CA MET A 61 1.25 -11.90 16.12
C MET A 61 0.02 -11.31 16.83
N SER A 62 0.04 -11.27 18.16
CA SER A 62 -1.03 -10.66 18.96
C SER A 62 -1.08 -9.13 18.86
N SER A 63 -0.01 -8.46 18.41
CA SER A 63 0.06 -7.00 18.32
C SER A 63 0.01 -6.47 16.89
N VAL A 64 0.00 -7.33 15.86
CA VAL A 64 -0.04 -6.87 14.46
C VAL A 64 -1.48 -6.67 14.00
N THR A 65 -1.70 -5.59 13.27
CA THR A 65 -2.89 -5.44 12.43
C THR A 65 -2.49 -5.73 10.98
N VAL A 66 -3.37 -6.38 10.22
CA VAL A 66 -3.05 -6.82 8.85
C VAL A 66 -4.05 -6.26 7.86
N GLN A 67 -3.54 -5.76 6.74
CA GLN A 67 -4.34 -5.34 5.60
C GLN A 67 -3.83 -6.01 4.33
N ALA A 68 -4.74 -6.39 3.43
CA ALA A 68 -4.42 -6.80 2.08
C ALA A 68 -4.65 -5.60 1.16
N ALA A 69 -3.57 -4.87 0.84
CA ALA A 69 -3.63 -3.52 0.30
C ALA A 69 -4.54 -2.60 1.17
N MET A 70 -5.77 -2.32 0.71
CA MET A 70 -6.73 -1.45 1.40
C MET A 70 -7.82 -2.20 2.16
N TYR A 71 -7.81 -3.53 2.10
CA TYR A 71 -8.81 -4.36 2.76
C TYR A 71 -8.31 -4.76 4.15
N PRO A 72 -9.12 -4.58 5.20
CA PRO A 72 -8.87 -5.23 6.47
C PRO A 72 -8.77 -6.74 6.26
N ALA A 73 -7.73 -7.35 6.81
CA ALA A 73 -7.48 -8.78 6.72
C ALA A 73 -7.09 -9.35 8.09
N THR A 74 -7.15 -10.68 8.22
CA THR A 74 -6.63 -11.36 9.41
C THR A 74 -5.17 -11.73 9.16
N ALA A 75 -4.41 -11.95 10.23
CA ALA A 75 -3.03 -12.42 10.10
C ALA A 75 -2.92 -13.82 9.46
N GLY A 76 -4.04 -14.54 9.32
CA GLY A 76 -4.12 -15.81 8.62
C GLY A 76 -3.85 -15.75 7.12
N ILE A 77 -3.79 -14.55 6.51
CA ILE A 77 -3.35 -14.40 5.11
C ILE A 77 -1.83 -14.40 4.96
N LEU A 78 -1.08 -14.11 6.03
CA LEU A 78 0.37 -13.94 5.95
C LEU A 78 1.07 -15.26 5.61
N ARG A 79 1.97 -15.23 4.64
CA ARG A 79 2.77 -16.38 4.21
C ARG A 79 4.24 -15.98 4.04
N PRO A 80 5.18 -16.90 4.29
CA PRO A 80 6.57 -16.69 3.91
C PRO A 80 6.70 -16.38 2.42
N GLY A 81 7.60 -15.44 2.10
CA GLY A 81 7.84 -14.98 0.73
C GLY A 81 6.89 -13.88 0.25
N GLU A 82 5.90 -13.46 1.05
CA GLU A 82 5.06 -12.33 0.70
C GLU A 82 5.78 -10.99 0.86
N HIS A 83 5.48 -10.08 -0.07
CA HIS A 83 5.92 -8.69 0.04
C HIS A 83 4.95 -7.91 0.91
N VAL A 84 5.48 -7.21 1.90
CA VAL A 84 4.72 -6.40 2.85
C VAL A 84 5.35 -5.03 3.04
N SER A 85 4.58 -4.12 3.64
CA SER A 85 5.12 -2.92 4.27
C SER A 85 4.64 -2.82 5.71
N VAL A 86 5.54 -2.50 6.62
CA VAL A 86 5.22 -2.27 8.03
C VAL A 86 5.15 -0.77 8.33
N LEU A 87 4.04 -0.36 8.90
CA LEU A 87 3.83 0.99 9.43
C LEU A 87 3.65 0.90 10.94
N GLN A 88 4.39 1.72 11.69
CA GLN A 88 4.20 1.80 13.14
C GLN A 88 4.40 3.25 13.60
N GLU A 89 3.34 3.82 14.18
CA GLU A 89 3.47 5.07 14.93
C GLU A 89 3.93 4.78 16.36
N THR A 90 4.65 5.72 16.96
CA THR A 90 5.14 5.59 18.34
C THR A 90 3.98 5.33 19.30
N GLY A 91 4.05 4.23 20.06
CA GLY A 91 2.99 3.83 21.00
C GLY A 91 1.79 3.11 20.38
N SER A 92 1.83 2.81 19.07
CA SER A 92 0.79 2.06 18.38
C SER A 92 1.24 0.63 18.02
N ASN A 93 0.25 -0.22 17.79
CA ASN A 93 0.43 -1.55 17.21
C ASN A 93 0.90 -1.44 15.75
N PRO A 94 1.88 -2.24 15.31
CA PRO A 94 2.31 -2.26 13.91
C PRO A 94 1.17 -2.68 12.97
N LEU A 95 1.08 -1.99 11.85
CA LEU A 95 0.22 -2.33 10.72
C LEU A 95 1.07 -2.95 9.61
N VAL A 96 0.73 -4.17 9.22
CA VAL A 96 1.34 -4.90 8.12
C VAL A 96 0.41 -4.84 6.91
N ILE A 97 0.89 -4.22 5.84
CA ILE A 97 0.16 -4.13 4.57
C ILE A 97 0.76 -5.15 3.61
N VAL A 98 -0.01 -6.17 3.25
CA VAL A 98 0.37 -7.18 2.26
C VAL A 98 0.14 -6.62 0.86
N HIS A 99 1.16 -6.71 0.02
CA HIS A 99 1.10 -6.29 -1.38
C HIS A 99 0.57 -7.43 -2.26
N PRO A 100 -0.19 -7.12 -3.31
CA PRO A 100 -0.70 -8.15 -4.21
C PRO A 100 0.43 -8.75 -5.04
N ALA A 101 0.55 -10.08 -5.05
CA ALA A 101 1.45 -10.81 -5.94
C ALA A 101 1.01 -10.67 -7.41
N ALA A 102 -0.31 -10.66 -7.64
CA ALA A 102 -0.89 -10.47 -8.98
C ALA A 102 -2.15 -9.61 -8.93
N TYR A 103 -2.45 -8.91 -10.03
CA TYR A 103 -3.69 -8.17 -10.20
C TYR A 103 -4.07 -8.09 -11.68
N GLY A 104 -5.37 -8.06 -11.97
CA GLY A 104 -5.86 -8.09 -13.35
C GLY A 104 -7.32 -8.54 -13.42
N THR A 105 -7.70 -9.08 -14.57
CA THR A 105 -9.04 -9.67 -14.77
C THR A 105 -8.97 -11.16 -14.49
N LEU A 106 -9.83 -11.61 -13.58
CA LEU A 106 -9.96 -13.02 -13.24
C LEU A 106 -10.63 -13.78 -14.39
N THR A 107 -10.08 -14.92 -14.76
CA THR A 107 -10.61 -15.80 -15.81
C THR A 107 -10.62 -17.24 -15.29
N HIS A 108 -11.63 -18.02 -15.68
CA HIS A 108 -11.69 -19.46 -15.41
C HIS A 108 -11.70 -20.20 -16.73
N GLN A 109 -10.66 -20.99 -17.00
CA GLN A 109 -10.54 -21.78 -18.23
C GLN A 109 -9.90 -23.12 -17.92
N GLY A 110 -10.48 -24.21 -18.43
CA GLY A 110 -9.95 -25.56 -18.25
C GLY A 110 -9.87 -26.01 -16.78
N GLY A 111 -10.77 -25.54 -15.92
CA GLY A 111 -10.76 -25.86 -14.48
C GLY A 111 -9.73 -25.06 -13.65
N GLN A 112 -8.99 -24.15 -14.28
CA GLN A 112 -7.97 -23.34 -13.64
C GLN A 112 -8.37 -21.87 -13.56
N TRP A 113 -8.17 -21.26 -12.39
CA TRP A 113 -8.31 -19.82 -12.22
C TRP A 113 -7.01 -19.10 -12.59
N THR A 114 -7.14 -18.02 -13.35
CA THR A 114 -6.02 -17.18 -13.76
C THR A 114 -6.35 -15.70 -13.63
N ILE A 115 -5.32 -14.88 -13.44
CA ILE A 115 -5.40 -13.43 -13.56
C ILE A 115 -4.69 -13.02 -14.84
N VAL A 116 -5.43 -12.36 -15.73
CA VAL A 116 -4.89 -11.80 -16.98
C VAL A 116 -4.63 -10.30 -16.78
N SER A 117 -3.38 -9.88 -17.00
CA SER A 117 -2.93 -8.51 -16.89
C SER A 117 -2.18 -8.08 -18.14
N ARG A 118 -2.50 -6.89 -18.67
CA ARG A 118 -1.78 -6.32 -19.82
C ARG A 118 -0.28 -6.13 -19.56
N ARG A 119 0.14 -5.98 -18.30
CA ARG A 119 1.53 -5.70 -17.92
C ARG A 119 2.33 -6.92 -17.49
N ARG A 120 1.66 -7.92 -16.89
CA ARG A 120 2.31 -9.09 -16.29
C ARG A 120 1.95 -10.41 -16.98
N GLY A 121 1.19 -10.35 -18.08
CA GLY A 121 0.68 -11.55 -18.75
C GLY A 121 -0.35 -12.29 -17.89
N THR A 122 -0.37 -13.61 -18.02
CA THR A 122 -1.29 -14.50 -17.31
C THR A 122 -0.60 -15.09 -16.08
N MET A 123 -1.23 -14.94 -14.91
CA MET A 123 -0.80 -15.57 -13.66
C MET A 123 -1.78 -16.69 -13.28
N PHE A 124 -1.27 -17.88 -13.01
CA PHE A 124 -2.04 -19.01 -12.52
C PHE A 124 -2.27 -18.90 -11.01
N LEU A 125 -3.50 -19.17 -10.57
CA LEU A 125 -3.87 -19.07 -9.17
C LEU A 125 -4.08 -20.44 -8.55
N ASN A 126 -3.12 -20.90 -7.75
CA ASN A 126 -3.25 -22.14 -7.00
C ASN A 126 -4.07 -21.87 -5.73
N GLY A 127 -5.05 -22.73 -5.43
CA GLY A 127 -5.89 -22.61 -4.24
C GLY A 127 -6.97 -21.52 -4.28
N ALA A 128 -7.20 -20.87 -5.43
CA ALA A 128 -8.17 -19.78 -5.58
C ALA A 128 -9.59 -20.06 -5.02
N PRO A 129 -10.19 -21.26 -5.20
CA PRO A 129 -11.53 -21.54 -4.65
C PRO A 129 -11.60 -21.53 -3.13
N SER A 130 -10.47 -21.78 -2.46
CA SER A 130 -10.36 -21.83 -0.98
C SER A 130 -9.78 -20.54 -0.40
N ALA A 131 -9.45 -19.55 -1.23
CA ALA A 131 -8.85 -18.30 -0.80
C ALA A 131 -9.84 -17.46 0.02
N GLN A 132 -9.32 -16.69 0.98
CA GLN A 132 -10.13 -15.72 1.70
C GLN A 132 -10.62 -14.63 0.73
N LEU A 133 -11.93 -14.37 0.71
CA LEU A 133 -12.53 -13.36 -0.16
C LEU A 133 -12.66 -12.01 0.56
N LEU A 134 -11.98 -11.00 0.03
CA LEU A 134 -11.92 -9.65 0.60
C LEU A 134 -12.70 -8.67 -0.28
N GLY A 135 -13.88 -8.30 0.20
CA GLY A 135 -14.77 -7.44 -0.57
C GLY A 135 -15.31 -8.08 -1.86
N LEU A 136 -15.26 -9.41 -1.93
CA LEU A 136 -15.90 -10.26 -2.94
C LEU A 136 -16.96 -11.12 -2.23
N LYS A 137 -18.05 -11.45 -2.93
CA LYS A 137 -19.02 -12.45 -2.44
C LYS A 137 -18.67 -13.86 -2.92
N THR A 138 -18.25 -13.94 -4.18
CA THR A 138 -17.87 -15.18 -4.87
C THR A 138 -16.75 -14.87 -5.84
N VAL A 139 -16.03 -15.93 -6.25
CA VAL A 139 -15.02 -15.88 -7.30
C VAL A 139 -15.73 -16.03 -8.64
N ALA A 140 -15.68 -15.02 -9.51
CA ALA A 140 -16.34 -15.05 -10.81
C ALA A 140 -15.45 -14.52 -11.95
N SER A 141 -15.54 -15.15 -13.12
CA SER A 141 -14.81 -14.72 -14.32
C SER A 141 -15.23 -13.30 -14.74
N GLY A 142 -14.29 -12.54 -15.29
CA GLY A 142 -14.47 -11.14 -15.70
C GLY A 142 -14.27 -10.11 -14.56
N GLN A 143 -14.18 -10.54 -13.31
CA GLN A 143 -13.95 -9.63 -12.19
C GLN A 143 -12.53 -9.08 -12.18
N ARG A 144 -12.38 -7.78 -11.89
CA ARG A 144 -11.05 -7.19 -11.64
C ARG A 144 -10.65 -7.47 -10.19
N VAL A 145 -9.56 -8.18 -9.99
CA VAL A 145 -9.13 -8.66 -8.67
C VAL A 145 -7.65 -8.40 -8.41
N MET A 146 -7.28 -8.55 -7.15
CA MET A 146 -5.93 -8.63 -6.63
C MET A 146 -5.79 -9.98 -5.90
N ALA A 147 -4.71 -10.71 -6.17
CA ALA A 147 -4.35 -11.93 -5.46
C ALA A 147 -3.20 -11.66 -4.50
N PHE A 148 -3.38 -12.13 -3.27
CA PHE A 148 -2.40 -12.09 -2.19
C PHE A 148 -1.99 -13.52 -1.87
N GLY A 149 -0.72 -13.71 -1.55
CA GLY A 149 -0.10 -15.00 -1.43
C GLY A 149 1.33 -14.98 -1.97
N THR A 150 1.95 -16.15 -1.98
CA THR A 150 3.35 -16.28 -2.38
C THR A 150 3.44 -16.55 -3.88
N GLN A 151 4.27 -15.78 -4.58
CA GLN A 151 4.53 -16.04 -5.99
C GLN A 151 5.42 -17.30 -6.12
N THR A 152 4.95 -18.30 -6.87
CA THR A 152 5.69 -19.53 -7.17
C THR A 152 6.21 -19.47 -8.61
N GLY A 153 7.51 -19.26 -8.76
CA GLY A 153 8.13 -19.01 -10.07
C GLY A 153 7.71 -17.67 -10.68
N THR A 154 7.63 -17.59 -12.01
CA THR A 154 7.36 -16.33 -12.73
C THR A 154 5.90 -16.16 -13.13
N THR A 155 5.09 -17.22 -13.07
CA THR A 155 3.72 -17.24 -13.63
C THR A 155 2.66 -17.79 -12.70
N SER A 156 2.99 -18.18 -11.46
CA SER A 156 2.02 -18.76 -10.53
C SER A 156 2.00 -18.02 -9.18
N VAL A 157 0.85 -18.06 -8.52
CA VAL A 157 0.65 -17.54 -7.17
C VAL A 157 -0.09 -18.59 -6.36
N ASP A 158 0.45 -18.94 -5.20
CA ASP A 158 -0.24 -19.73 -4.18
C ASP A 158 -1.09 -18.79 -3.34
N VAL A 159 -2.39 -18.77 -3.64
CA VAL A 159 -3.29 -17.71 -3.19
C VAL A 159 -3.77 -17.95 -1.77
N ALA A 160 -3.50 -16.99 -0.88
CA ALA A 160 -4.07 -16.93 0.46
C ALA A 160 -5.38 -16.13 0.47
N ALA A 161 -5.46 -15.05 -0.31
CA ALA A 161 -6.64 -14.20 -0.40
C ALA A 161 -6.85 -13.61 -1.81
N LEU A 162 -8.11 -13.39 -2.16
CA LEU A 162 -8.53 -12.64 -3.33
C LEU A 162 -9.33 -11.42 -2.89
N ALA A 163 -9.00 -10.26 -3.44
CA ALA A 163 -9.76 -9.03 -3.21
C ALA A 163 -10.27 -8.41 -4.50
N ALA A 164 -11.43 -7.77 -4.43
CA ALA A 164 -11.90 -6.94 -5.53
C ALA A 164 -10.91 -5.77 -5.73
N LYS A 165 -10.51 -5.50 -6.96
CA LYS A 165 -9.61 -4.37 -7.24
C LYS A 165 -10.31 -3.06 -6.87
N PRO A 166 -9.76 -2.25 -5.93
CA PRO A 166 -10.38 -0.99 -5.56
C PRO A 166 -10.48 -0.04 -6.75
N LEU A 167 -11.57 0.72 -6.77
CA LEU A 167 -11.69 1.94 -7.54
C LEU A 167 -10.99 3.05 -6.77
N ILE A 168 -9.86 3.52 -7.29
CA ILE A 168 -9.16 4.69 -6.76
C ILE A 168 -9.55 5.90 -7.58
N THR A 169 -10.10 6.92 -6.95
CA THR A 169 -10.58 8.11 -7.65
C THR A 169 -10.27 9.38 -6.87
N ARG A 170 -9.96 10.46 -7.60
CA ARG A 170 -10.00 11.83 -7.05
C ARG A 170 -11.44 12.30 -7.11
N SER A 171 -11.92 12.88 -6.02
CA SER A 171 -13.31 13.33 -5.93
C SER A 171 -13.47 14.49 -4.96
N THR A 172 -14.58 15.19 -5.07
CA THR A 172 -15.00 16.21 -4.12
C THR A 172 -16.09 15.63 -3.22
N ILE A 173 -15.98 15.84 -1.90
CA ILE A 173 -17.05 15.47 -0.96
C ILE A 173 -18.29 16.31 -1.25
N LYS A 174 -19.42 15.67 -1.54
CA LYS A 174 -20.73 16.34 -1.67
C LYS A 174 -21.49 16.32 -0.35
N THR A 175 -21.56 15.16 0.28
CA THR A 175 -22.18 14.99 1.60
C THR A 175 -21.48 13.87 2.36
N VAL A 176 -21.38 14.03 3.68
CA VAL A 176 -21.04 12.95 4.61
C VAL A 176 -22.17 12.81 5.60
N ALA A 177 -22.92 11.72 5.50
CA ALA A 177 -23.96 11.35 6.45
C ALA A 177 -23.44 10.25 7.39
N ALA A 178 -24.19 9.93 8.45
CA ALA A 178 -23.78 8.94 9.45
C ALA A 178 -23.45 7.55 8.86
N THR A 179 -24.12 7.16 7.77
CA THR A 179 -24.00 5.83 7.15
C THR A 179 -23.57 5.87 5.70
N GLN A 180 -23.41 7.05 5.10
CA GLN A 180 -23.17 7.20 3.66
C GLN A 180 -22.21 8.35 3.37
N LEU A 181 -21.40 8.16 2.34
CA LEU A 181 -20.52 9.16 1.75
C LEU A 181 -20.90 9.36 0.29
N THR A 182 -21.18 10.61 -0.07
CA THR A 182 -21.42 11.01 -1.46
C THR A 182 -20.23 11.80 -2.00
N LEU A 183 -19.68 11.32 -3.09
CA LEU A 183 -18.52 11.89 -3.76
C LEU A 183 -18.91 12.33 -5.18
N GLN A 184 -18.33 13.43 -5.65
CA GLN A 184 -18.37 13.83 -7.05
C GLN A 184 -17.01 13.55 -7.69
N SER A 185 -16.98 12.63 -8.65
CA SER A 185 -15.81 12.35 -9.48
C SER A 185 -16.01 12.92 -10.88
N GLU A 186 -14.98 13.51 -11.46
CA GLU A 186 -14.99 13.91 -12.88
C GLU A 186 -15.10 12.69 -13.80
N GLN A 187 -14.45 11.58 -13.43
CA GLN A 187 -14.38 10.38 -14.27
C GLN A 187 -15.63 9.51 -14.18
N TYR A 188 -16.26 9.45 -12.99
CA TYR A 188 -17.34 8.49 -12.71
C TYR A 188 -18.67 9.14 -12.30
N GLY A 189 -18.75 10.46 -12.30
CA GLY A 189 -19.93 11.19 -11.87
C GLY A 189 -20.15 11.11 -10.35
N THR A 190 -21.42 11.09 -9.93
CA THR A 190 -21.79 11.00 -8.52
C THR A 190 -21.68 9.56 -8.01
N LEU A 191 -20.94 9.38 -6.93
CA LEU A 191 -20.64 8.10 -6.29
C LEU A 191 -21.22 8.09 -4.87
N VAL A 192 -22.04 7.10 -4.55
CA VAL A 192 -22.65 6.93 -3.22
C VAL A 192 -22.18 5.61 -2.61
N TYR A 193 -21.55 5.69 -1.44
CA TYR A 193 -20.92 4.54 -0.79
C TYR A 193 -21.29 4.45 0.69
N SER A 194 -21.42 3.22 1.17
CA SER A 194 -21.75 2.93 2.57
C SER A 194 -20.54 3.11 3.48
N LEU A 195 -20.79 3.70 4.65
CA LEU A 195 -19.87 3.81 5.78
C LEU A 195 -20.19 2.80 6.88
N ALA A 196 -21.26 2.01 6.76
CA ALA A 196 -21.80 1.20 7.85
C ALA A 196 -20.81 0.17 8.42
N HIS A 197 -19.88 -0.33 7.60
CA HIS A 197 -18.85 -1.30 8.02
C HIS A 197 -17.64 -0.65 8.70
N LEU A 198 -17.52 0.67 8.68
CA LEU A 198 -16.40 1.36 9.30
C LEU A 198 -16.59 1.48 10.82
N PRO A 199 -15.51 1.39 11.61
CA PRO A 199 -15.56 1.65 13.04
C PRO A 199 -16.14 3.05 13.33
N PRO A 200 -16.87 3.24 14.46
CA PRO A 200 -17.44 4.53 14.83
C PRO A 200 -16.44 5.69 14.83
N SER A 201 -15.21 5.47 15.31
CA SER A 201 -14.13 6.46 15.34
C SER A 201 -13.72 6.94 13.94
N VAL A 202 -13.70 6.04 12.96
CA VAL A 202 -13.41 6.35 11.56
C VAL A 202 -14.57 7.11 10.92
N ARG A 203 -15.81 6.68 11.19
CA ARG A 203 -17.00 7.41 10.72
C ARG A 203 -17.02 8.85 11.25
N GLN A 204 -16.70 9.04 12.53
CA GLN A 204 -16.62 10.36 13.15
C GLN A 204 -15.58 11.25 12.48
N HIS A 205 -14.41 10.70 12.14
CA HIS A 205 -13.39 11.43 11.38
C HIS A 205 -13.85 11.81 9.98
N LEU A 206 -14.54 10.90 9.28
CA LEU A 206 -15.08 11.21 7.95
C LEU A 206 -16.16 12.30 8.03
N THR A 207 -17.02 12.28 9.05
CA THR A 207 -18.04 13.32 9.25
C THR A 207 -17.44 14.69 9.59
N ALA A 208 -16.19 14.73 10.06
CA ALA A 208 -15.45 15.99 10.28
C ALA A 208 -14.85 16.56 8.98
N MET A 209 -14.86 15.82 7.87
CA MET A 209 -14.41 16.33 6.57
C MET A 209 -15.45 17.28 5.97
N THR A 210 -14.99 18.37 5.35
CA THR A 210 -15.88 19.42 4.87
C THR A 210 -16.46 19.08 3.50
N THR A 211 -17.75 19.34 3.29
CA THR A 211 -18.34 19.40 1.95
C THR A 211 -17.55 20.36 1.05
N GLY A 212 -17.30 19.97 -0.20
CA GLY A 212 -16.45 20.71 -1.14
C GLY A 212 -14.96 20.36 -1.05
N GLN A 213 -14.53 19.59 -0.05
CA GLN A 213 -13.14 19.17 0.08
C GLN A 213 -12.75 18.17 -1.02
N SER A 214 -11.60 18.39 -1.65
CA SER A 214 -10.98 17.41 -2.56
C SER A 214 -10.31 16.28 -1.78
N VAL A 215 -10.64 15.05 -2.16
CA VAL A 215 -10.17 13.82 -1.55
C VAL A 215 -9.73 12.81 -2.61
N VAL A 216 -8.95 11.83 -2.18
CA VAL A 216 -8.81 10.56 -2.88
C VAL A 216 -9.51 9.49 -2.09
N ALA A 217 -10.35 8.74 -2.78
CA ALA A 217 -11.12 7.65 -2.20
C ALA A 217 -10.70 6.33 -2.84
N GLY A 218 -10.49 5.33 -1.98
CA GLY A 218 -10.40 3.93 -2.37
C GLY A 218 -11.73 3.26 -2.05
N LEU A 219 -12.39 2.76 -3.08
CA LEU A 219 -13.77 2.30 -3.02
C LEU A 219 -13.84 0.86 -3.52
N ASN A 220 -14.64 0.01 -2.87
CA ASN A 220 -14.92 -1.32 -3.41
C ASN A 220 -16.11 -1.23 -4.38
N PRO A 221 -15.90 -1.42 -5.70
CA PRO A 221 -16.94 -1.22 -6.69
C PRO A 221 -18.03 -2.31 -6.69
N LEU A 222 -17.82 -3.44 -6.01
CA LEU A 222 -18.73 -4.59 -6.05
C LEU A 222 -19.72 -4.60 -4.88
N ASN A 223 -19.32 -4.08 -3.72
CA ASN A 223 -20.17 -4.06 -2.52
C ASN A 223 -20.46 -2.65 -2.00
N HIS A 224 -20.07 -1.61 -2.75
CA HIS A 224 -20.31 -0.20 -2.45
C HIS A 224 -19.81 0.22 -1.05
N ARG A 225 -18.68 -0.34 -0.60
CA ARG A 225 -18.02 0.05 0.65
C ARG A 225 -16.87 1.00 0.43
N VAL A 226 -16.73 1.97 1.33
CA VAL A 226 -15.54 2.82 1.44
C VAL A 226 -14.39 2.01 2.06
N LEU A 227 -13.24 1.94 1.39
CA LEU A 227 -12.04 1.29 1.94
C LEU A 227 -11.09 2.30 2.58
N MET A 228 -10.95 3.47 1.96
CA MET A 228 -10.17 4.59 2.47
C MET A 228 -10.66 5.90 1.88
N VAL A 229 -10.45 7.00 2.61
CA VAL A 229 -10.62 8.37 2.11
C VAL A 229 -9.55 9.22 2.76
N TRP A 230 -8.82 10.01 1.96
CA TRP A 230 -7.89 11.00 2.50
C TRP A 230 -7.91 12.31 1.71
N PRO A 231 -7.46 13.43 2.31
CA PRO A 231 -7.34 14.70 1.61
C PRO A 231 -6.41 14.60 0.39
N ASP A 232 -6.81 15.15 -0.75
CA ASP A 232 -6.11 15.03 -2.03
C ASP A 232 -4.66 15.58 -2.03
N ARG A 233 -4.35 16.46 -1.06
CA ARG A 233 -3.00 17.00 -0.87
C ARG A 233 -1.96 15.93 -0.51
N LEU A 234 -2.39 14.77 0.00
CA LEU A 234 -1.50 13.65 0.38
C LEU A 234 -1.21 12.67 -0.77
N ASP A 235 -2.04 12.67 -1.81
CA ASP A 235 -2.02 11.64 -2.85
C ASP A 235 -0.80 11.74 -3.80
N ARG A 236 -0.20 12.93 -3.93
CA ARG A 236 1.05 13.07 -4.71
C ARG A 236 2.15 12.17 -4.14
N ILE A 237 2.16 11.93 -2.83
CA ILE A 237 3.12 11.03 -2.18
C ILE A 237 2.73 9.57 -2.45
N ALA A 238 1.46 9.20 -2.24
CA ALA A 238 0.94 7.85 -2.46
C ALA A 238 1.11 7.34 -3.91
N ARG A 239 0.78 8.15 -4.93
CA ARG A 239 0.96 7.78 -6.35
C ARG A 239 2.41 7.57 -6.75
N THR A 240 3.34 8.19 -6.06
CA THR A 240 4.77 8.07 -6.35
C THR A 240 5.33 6.76 -5.78
N LEU A 241 4.63 6.17 -4.81
CA LEU A 241 4.96 4.86 -4.28
C LEU A 241 4.37 3.75 -5.17
N GLU A 242 3.12 3.91 -5.63
CA GLU A 242 2.44 2.93 -6.50
C GLU A 242 3.03 2.79 -7.93
N ARG A 243 3.76 3.80 -8.42
CA ARG A 243 4.33 3.81 -9.78
C ARG A 243 5.73 3.19 -9.86
N GLY A 244 6.24 2.64 -8.77
CA GLY A 244 7.62 2.15 -8.71
C GLY A 244 8.64 3.28 -8.87
N THR A 245 8.26 4.51 -8.48
CA THR A 245 9.15 5.66 -8.51
C THR A 245 9.86 5.88 -7.16
N ALA A 246 9.59 5.02 -6.18
CA ALA A 246 10.45 4.81 -5.03
C ALA A 246 11.17 3.46 -5.17
N GLY A 247 12.42 3.39 -4.75
CA GLY A 247 13.19 2.15 -4.83
C GLY A 247 14.66 2.34 -4.47
N GLN A 248 15.41 1.24 -4.53
CA GLN A 248 16.85 1.25 -4.37
C GLN A 248 17.51 1.46 -5.74
N VAL A 249 18.46 2.38 -5.80
CA VAL A 249 19.20 2.70 -7.03
C VAL A 249 20.08 1.51 -7.41
N ILE A 250 19.91 1.03 -8.63
CA ILE A 250 20.76 -0.01 -9.23
C ILE A 250 21.83 0.65 -10.10
N ALA A 251 21.41 1.64 -10.90
CA ALA A 251 22.29 2.36 -11.81
C ALA A 251 21.79 3.79 -12.01
N VAL A 252 22.74 4.71 -12.20
CA VAL A 252 22.48 6.10 -12.55
C VAL A 252 23.28 6.43 -13.79
N SER A 253 22.63 7.03 -14.78
CA SER A 253 23.28 7.58 -15.96
C SER A 253 22.84 9.04 -16.17
N PRO A 254 23.46 9.79 -17.10
CA PRO A 254 23.00 11.13 -17.43
C PRO A 254 21.56 11.20 -17.98
N LYS A 255 21.01 10.07 -18.46
CA LYS A 255 19.69 9.99 -19.10
C LYS A 255 18.66 9.23 -18.31
N ASP A 256 19.08 8.32 -17.44
CA ASP A 256 18.19 7.38 -16.77
C ASP A 256 18.58 7.12 -15.32
N LEU A 257 17.56 6.90 -14.48
CA LEU A 257 17.69 6.37 -13.13
C LEU A 257 17.03 5.00 -13.07
N THR A 258 17.82 3.95 -12.83
CA THR A 258 17.29 2.58 -12.71
C THR A 258 17.16 2.21 -11.24
N LEU A 259 15.96 1.81 -10.85
CA LEU A 259 15.58 1.43 -9.49
C LEU A 259 15.16 -0.03 -9.44
N THR A 260 15.36 -0.69 -8.30
CA THR A 260 14.65 -1.90 -7.91
C THR A 260 13.62 -1.56 -6.83
N ASN A 261 12.40 -2.10 -6.95
CA ASN A 261 11.31 -2.00 -5.98
C ASN A 261 10.40 -3.24 -6.08
N HIS A 262 9.28 -3.28 -5.34
CA HIS A 262 8.30 -4.38 -5.36
C HIS A 262 7.72 -4.68 -6.74
N LEU A 263 7.77 -3.74 -7.68
CA LEU A 263 7.27 -3.98 -9.03
C LEU A 263 8.32 -4.63 -9.94
N GLY A 264 9.56 -4.78 -9.47
CA GLY A 264 10.72 -5.26 -10.21
C GLY A 264 11.70 -4.12 -10.51
N THR A 265 12.49 -4.28 -11.57
CA THR A 265 13.38 -3.24 -12.06
C THR A 265 12.61 -2.21 -12.87
N VAL A 266 12.73 -0.94 -12.49
CA VAL A 266 12.06 0.19 -13.15
C VAL A 266 13.11 1.21 -13.59
N THR A 267 13.10 1.59 -14.86
CA THR A 267 13.95 2.65 -15.41
C THR A 267 13.14 3.93 -15.57
N ILE A 268 13.63 5.01 -14.96
CA ILE A 268 12.99 6.33 -14.97
C ILE A 268 13.83 7.25 -15.86
N PRO A 269 13.27 7.75 -16.99
CA PRO A 269 13.98 8.69 -17.84
C PRO A 269 14.09 10.05 -17.14
N LEU A 270 15.33 10.51 -17.05
CA LEU A 270 15.70 11.82 -16.55
C LEU A 270 15.44 12.85 -17.64
N ASN A 271 15.06 14.06 -17.21
CA ASN A 271 15.01 15.20 -18.11
C ASN A 271 15.99 16.27 -17.66
N HIS A 272 16.19 17.28 -18.51
CA HIS A 272 17.11 18.40 -18.27
C HIS A 272 16.73 19.26 -17.04
N LYS A 273 15.62 18.96 -16.37
CA LYS A 273 15.11 19.66 -15.19
C LYS A 273 15.00 18.72 -13.98
N THR A 274 15.99 17.84 -13.83
CA THR A 274 16.08 16.93 -12.69
C THR A 274 16.69 17.66 -11.50
N ILE A 275 15.97 17.70 -10.38
CA ILE A 275 16.41 18.34 -9.13
C ILE A 275 16.65 17.26 -8.09
N VAL A 276 17.87 17.15 -7.56
CA VAL A 276 18.17 16.23 -6.46
C VAL A 276 18.02 16.96 -5.15
N ARG A 277 17.29 16.35 -4.20
CA ARG A 277 17.19 16.82 -2.82
C ARG A 277 17.71 15.74 -1.89
N TRP A 278 18.72 16.09 -1.11
CA TRP A 278 19.32 15.20 -0.13
C TRP A 278 19.56 16.00 1.15
N SER A 279 19.04 15.50 2.28
CA SER A 279 19.23 16.12 3.58
C SER A 279 20.72 16.33 3.89
N GLY A 280 21.08 17.52 4.38
CA GLY A 280 22.47 17.91 4.63
C GLY A 280 23.31 18.23 3.40
N HIS A 281 22.74 18.13 2.18
CA HIS A 281 23.46 18.31 0.92
C HIS A 281 22.67 19.27 0.00
N SER A 282 22.81 20.58 0.25
CA SER A 282 22.04 21.64 -0.42
C SER A 282 22.35 21.81 -1.92
N GLN A 283 23.46 21.22 -2.39
CA GLN A 283 23.91 21.23 -3.78
C GLN A 283 24.07 19.81 -4.34
N ALA A 284 23.30 18.85 -3.80
CA ALA A 284 23.38 17.45 -4.23
C ALA A 284 23.15 17.34 -5.74
N GLN A 285 24.03 16.61 -6.42
CA GLN A 285 23.94 16.29 -7.84
C GLN A 285 23.58 14.83 -8.03
N LEU A 286 22.96 14.51 -9.17
CA LEU A 286 22.53 13.14 -9.45
C LEU A 286 23.69 12.14 -9.51
N ALA A 287 24.86 12.57 -9.98
CA ALA A 287 26.08 11.77 -9.99
C ALA A 287 26.52 11.31 -8.59
N GLN A 288 26.06 11.97 -7.52
CA GLN A 288 26.37 11.63 -6.13
C GLN A 288 25.41 10.58 -5.55
N VAL A 289 24.33 10.25 -6.27
CA VAL A 289 23.40 9.19 -5.89
C VAL A 289 23.98 7.85 -6.37
N THR A 290 24.70 7.17 -5.50
CA THR A 290 25.35 5.88 -5.85
C THR A 290 24.38 4.70 -5.81
N PRO A 291 24.70 3.58 -6.50
CA PRO A 291 23.98 2.33 -6.33
C PRO A 291 23.85 1.93 -4.86
N GLY A 292 22.72 1.34 -4.50
CA GLY A 292 22.36 0.97 -3.13
C GLY A 292 21.61 2.06 -2.36
N LYS A 293 21.67 3.33 -2.78
CA LYS A 293 20.89 4.42 -2.14
C LYS A 293 19.40 4.27 -2.42
N ARG A 294 18.57 4.67 -1.45
CA ARG A 294 17.12 4.70 -1.62
C ARG A 294 16.68 6.08 -2.05
N VAL A 295 15.78 6.13 -3.03
CA VAL A 295 15.30 7.38 -3.59
C VAL A 295 13.81 7.34 -3.85
N LEU A 296 13.21 8.53 -3.87
CA LEU A 296 11.86 8.80 -4.31
C LEU A 296 11.92 9.80 -5.48
N ALA A 297 11.47 9.39 -6.65
CA ALA A 297 11.45 10.19 -7.87
C ALA A 297 10.04 10.74 -8.15
N LEU A 298 9.86 12.05 -7.96
CA LEU A 298 8.59 12.77 -8.07
C LEU A 298 8.57 13.62 -9.34
N ARG A 299 7.71 13.28 -10.31
CA ARG A 299 7.46 14.19 -11.44
C ARG A 299 6.45 15.27 -11.04
N GLN A 300 6.87 16.53 -11.09
CA GLN A 300 6.06 17.70 -10.79
C GLN A 300 5.15 18.09 -11.96
N LYS A 301 4.15 18.95 -11.70
CA LYS A 301 3.15 19.38 -12.70
C LYS A 301 3.77 20.18 -13.86
N ASP A 302 4.88 20.87 -13.60
CA ASP A 302 5.66 21.62 -14.57
C ASP A 302 6.62 20.74 -15.41
N GLY A 303 6.57 19.42 -15.20
CA GLY A 303 7.41 18.45 -15.88
C GLY A 303 8.74 18.16 -15.19
N ASN A 304 9.11 18.90 -14.14
CA ASN A 304 10.38 18.70 -13.42
C ASN A 304 10.41 17.34 -12.73
N LEU A 305 11.56 16.67 -12.74
CA LEU A 305 11.75 15.42 -12.01
C LEU A 305 12.52 15.72 -10.72
N GLN A 306 11.90 15.53 -9.56
CA GLN A 306 12.56 15.72 -8.27
C GLN A 306 12.97 14.36 -7.72
N ILE A 307 14.26 14.14 -7.50
CA ILE A 307 14.79 12.94 -6.87
C ILE A 307 15.11 13.27 -5.42
N MET A 308 14.41 12.64 -4.49
CA MET A 308 14.67 12.76 -3.07
C MET A 308 15.49 11.57 -2.60
N VAL A 309 16.70 11.79 -2.10
CA VAL A 309 17.51 10.75 -1.48
C VAL A 309 16.99 10.52 -0.07
N LEU A 310 16.56 9.29 0.20
CA LEU A 310 16.07 8.84 1.49
C LEU A 310 17.30 8.34 2.26
N SER A 311 17.69 9.10 3.28
CA SER A 311 18.81 8.78 4.19
C SER A 311 18.47 7.62 5.10
#